data_AF-A0A2H1L617-F1
#
_entry.id   AF-A0A2H1L617-F1
#
_cell.length_a   1.000
_cell.length_b   1.000
_cell.length_c   1.000
_cell.angle_alpha   90.00
_cell.angle_beta   90.00
_cell.angle_gamma   90.00
#
_symmetry.space_group_name_H-M   'P 1'
#
loop_
_entity.id
_entity.type
_entity.pdbx_description
1 polymer ?
#
loop_
_entity_poly.entity_id
_entity_poly.type
_entity_poly.pdbx_seq_one_letter_code
_entity_poly.pdbx_strand_id
1 'polypeptide(L)'
;MANDRRPDFTKRILGAWEGFRNLRDGAAQNPGGVLLGAPPTGPMTFAEPTADERGRGAYEPYVSPPFRLAAAWSWRLIVVVVALGGLFWLMSTVSLVLLPALIALLLAALLTPVHSLLVRLGWPRALSAGSVFVGFLILVTGTITLVGQQIVVGFGELSGQVVAGFTTISDWLNSNPFGLDSSIISGYIDEGLEQGIAYLEENASNLVGGAAGAVSSVGTFATGLLLTLFTAFFFLYDGRRMFTWAVRLMPRPARAKTEGAALRGWQTLVQYVRVQIIVAGVDAVGIGIGALVLGIPLAIPLTVLVFLASFIPIVGAVATGIIAVVVALVSQGLVSALIMLGVVLVVQQIEGNVLQPFIMGKAVSVHPLAVVLAVAAGAFLFGIAGALFAVPVIAVANTVVRFLAGDDVFAEADEKDRPDDDEPPRHDPDPSASRPRVAAPVAAGAPGSAGEPTVPPASARSTFGDEQSRDRSARSGAVGGSGEEPGAAGERGPVGGRRPTGGPAASDEPRSVDHDSADHGGAPADGADGRSDDGPERR
;
A
#
# COMPACT_ATOMS: atom_id res chain seq x y z
N MET A 1 36.65 10.87 -3.19
CA MET A 1 36.62 11.54 -4.51
C MET A 1 35.23 11.36 -5.09
N ALA A 2 34.56 12.44 -5.49
CA ALA A 2 33.23 12.36 -6.12
C ALA A 2 33.36 12.20 -7.64
N ASN A 3 32.47 11.42 -8.26
CA ASN A 3 32.47 11.16 -9.71
C ASN A 3 31.21 11.80 -10.32
N ASP A 4 31.35 13.01 -10.87
CA ASP A 4 30.21 13.71 -11.47
C ASP A 4 29.89 13.16 -12.87
N ARG A 5 28.67 12.61 -13.02
CA ARG A 5 28.13 12.10 -14.29
C ARG A 5 26.83 12.80 -14.68
N ARG A 6 26.85 14.13 -14.76
CA ARG A 6 25.81 14.86 -15.50
C ARG A 6 26.08 14.77 -17.01
N PRO A 7 25.11 14.34 -17.85
CA PRO A 7 25.26 14.39 -19.29
C PRO A 7 25.13 15.84 -19.78
N ASP A 8 26.18 16.38 -20.40
CA ASP A 8 26.22 17.75 -20.95
C ASP A 8 25.18 17.95 -22.06
N PHE A 9 23.98 18.37 -21.67
CA PHE A 9 22.91 18.83 -22.56
C PHE A 9 23.42 19.93 -23.53
N THR A 10 24.25 20.84 -23.02
CA THR A 10 24.92 21.91 -23.77
C THR A 10 25.76 21.38 -24.94
N LYS A 11 26.55 20.31 -24.73
CA LYS A 11 27.39 19.71 -25.79
C LYS A 11 26.54 19.06 -26.89
N ARG A 12 25.39 18.46 -26.53
CA ARG A 12 24.44 17.91 -27.51
C ARG A 12 23.77 19.00 -28.35
N ILE A 13 23.49 20.17 -27.76
CA ILE A 13 22.94 21.32 -28.49
C ILE A 13 23.97 21.94 -29.42
N LEU A 14 25.22 22.14 -28.98
CA LEU A 14 26.28 22.68 -29.86
C LEU A 14 26.52 21.78 -31.08
N GLY A 15 26.68 20.46 -30.89
CA GLY A 15 26.89 19.53 -32.00
C GLY A 15 25.74 19.49 -33.01
N ALA A 16 24.50 19.66 -32.55
CA ALA A 16 23.34 19.79 -33.46
C ALA A 16 23.36 21.10 -34.24
N TRP A 17 23.79 22.21 -33.61
CA TRP A 17 23.89 23.53 -34.24
C TRP A 17 25.02 23.58 -35.27
N GLU A 18 26.17 22.97 -34.98
CA GLU A 18 27.31 22.84 -35.91
C GLU A 18 26.95 21.95 -37.11
N GLY A 19 26.23 20.83 -36.89
CA GLY A 19 25.70 20.01 -37.98
C GLY A 19 24.78 20.78 -38.93
N PHE A 20 23.87 21.60 -38.38
CA PHE A 20 23.00 22.47 -39.19
C PHE A 20 23.78 23.54 -39.96
N ARG A 21 24.81 24.14 -39.32
CA ARG A 21 25.69 25.13 -39.94
C ARG A 21 26.44 24.55 -41.13
N ASN A 22 27.04 23.37 -40.98
CA ASN A 22 27.78 22.68 -42.04
C ASN A 22 26.87 22.29 -43.23
N LEU A 23 25.63 21.87 -42.98
CA LEU A 23 24.65 21.58 -44.03
C LEU A 23 24.31 22.82 -44.87
N ARG A 24 24.06 23.97 -44.20
CA ARG A 24 23.77 25.25 -44.86
C ARG A 24 24.98 25.76 -45.64
N ASP A 25 26.16 25.71 -45.04
CA ASP A 25 27.38 26.30 -45.62
C ASP A 25 27.93 25.42 -46.75
N GLY A 26 27.72 24.10 -46.70
CA GLY A 26 27.97 23.18 -47.81
C GLY A 26 27.05 23.40 -49.01
N ALA A 27 25.77 23.75 -48.79
CA ALA A 27 24.85 24.11 -49.87
C ALA A 27 25.23 25.42 -50.60
N ALA A 28 25.99 26.30 -49.93
CA ALA A 28 26.50 27.53 -50.54
C ALA A 28 27.78 27.32 -51.38
N GLN A 29 28.55 26.25 -51.13
CA GLN A 29 29.87 26.03 -51.74
C GLN A 29 29.86 25.30 -53.09
N ASN A 30 28.74 24.70 -53.51
CA ASN A 30 28.67 24.03 -54.82
C ASN A 30 27.34 24.27 -55.58
N PRO A 31 27.17 25.45 -56.23
CA PRO A 31 25.99 25.75 -57.04
C PRO A 31 25.92 24.98 -58.38
N GLY A 32 26.98 24.28 -58.78
CA GLY A 32 27.13 23.67 -60.11
C GLY A 32 27.04 22.14 -60.17
N GLY A 33 26.62 21.50 -59.07
CA GLY A 33 26.77 20.05 -58.84
C GLY A 33 25.70 19.12 -59.43
N VAL A 34 24.77 19.60 -60.27
CA VAL A 34 23.71 18.76 -60.85
C VAL A 34 24.05 18.41 -62.30
N LEU A 35 24.55 17.20 -62.52
CA LEU A 35 24.76 16.65 -63.86
C LEU A 35 23.40 16.38 -64.53
N LEU A 36 23.01 17.26 -65.44
CA LEU A 36 21.90 17.02 -66.37
C LEU A 36 22.27 15.85 -67.30
N GLY A 37 21.80 14.66 -66.94
CA GLY A 37 21.78 13.51 -67.86
C GLY A 37 20.98 13.87 -69.12
N ALA A 38 21.43 13.39 -70.28
CA ALA A 38 20.77 13.67 -71.55
C ALA A 38 19.29 13.25 -71.51
N PRO A 39 18.37 14.03 -72.13
CA PRO A 39 16.96 13.72 -72.11
C PRO A 39 16.68 12.35 -72.75
N PRO A 40 15.79 11.53 -72.17
CA PRO A 40 15.49 10.21 -72.72
C PRO A 40 14.84 10.34 -74.10
N THR A 41 15.50 9.84 -75.13
CA THR A 41 15.07 9.90 -76.53
C THR A 41 14.07 8.80 -76.93
N GLY A 42 13.56 8.04 -75.97
CA GLY A 42 12.44 7.13 -76.16
C GLY A 42 11.09 7.86 -76.13
N PRO A 43 10.03 7.32 -76.76
CA PRO A 43 8.70 7.88 -76.63
C PRO A 43 8.25 7.84 -75.17
N MET A 44 7.81 8.99 -74.63
CA MET A 44 7.23 9.06 -73.29
C MET A 44 5.86 8.36 -73.29
N THR A 45 5.87 7.06 -73.04
CA THR A 45 4.68 6.30 -72.69
C THR A 45 4.21 6.75 -71.31
N PHE A 46 3.33 7.76 -71.28
CA PHE A 46 2.52 8.05 -70.11
C PHE A 46 1.66 6.81 -69.82
N ALA A 47 2.12 5.97 -68.90
CA ALA A 47 1.28 4.91 -68.36
C ALA A 47 0.09 5.59 -67.69
N GLU A 48 -1.12 5.38 -68.21
CA GLU A 48 -2.32 5.81 -67.50
C GLU A 48 -2.31 5.17 -66.10
N PRO A 49 -2.47 5.94 -65.01
CA PRO A 49 -2.56 5.38 -63.68
C PRO A 49 -3.66 4.33 -63.67
N THR A 50 -3.33 3.11 -63.26
CA THR A 50 -4.30 2.01 -63.30
C THR A 50 -5.47 2.33 -62.38
N ALA A 51 -6.66 1.80 -62.68
CA ALA A 51 -7.85 2.08 -61.86
C ALA A 51 -7.65 1.71 -60.37
N ASP A 52 -6.81 0.71 -60.11
CA ASP A 52 -6.42 0.23 -58.78
C ASP A 52 -5.46 1.19 -58.04
N GLU A 53 -4.67 2.00 -58.75
CA GLU A 53 -3.86 3.08 -58.14
C GLU A 53 -4.72 4.29 -57.80
N ARG A 54 -5.67 4.65 -58.66
CA ARG A 54 -6.61 5.77 -58.43
C ARG A 54 -7.44 5.56 -57.15
N GLY A 55 -7.75 4.31 -56.81
CA GLY A 55 -8.46 3.94 -55.57
C GLY A 55 -7.60 3.90 -54.30
N ARG A 56 -6.26 3.87 -54.41
CA ARG A 56 -5.34 3.78 -53.27
C ARG A 56 -4.89 5.13 -52.72
N GLY A 57 -5.34 6.24 -53.33
CA GLY A 57 -5.30 7.59 -52.76
C GLY A 57 -6.28 7.74 -51.58
N ALA A 58 -6.19 6.86 -50.58
CA ALA A 58 -6.93 6.98 -49.34
C ALA A 58 -6.51 8.27 -48.64
N TYR A 59 -7.44 9.23 -48.56
CA TYR A 59 -7.24 10.48 -47.84
C TYR A 59 -6.99 10.17 -46.35
N GLU A 60 -5.73 10.11 -45.93
CA GLU A 60 -5.40 10.28 -44.51
C GLU A 60 -5.93 11.65 -44.08
N PRO A 61 -6.87 11.73 -43.11
CA PRO A 61 -7.37 13.02 -42.69
C PRO A 61 -6.22 13.83 -42.09
N TYR A 62 -5.98 15.03 -42.64
CA TYR A 62 -4.99 15.97 -42.12
C TYR A 62 -5.51 16.64 -40.83
N VAL A 63 -5.71 15.81 -39.79
CA VAL A 63 -5.97 16.26 -38.42
C VAL A 63 -4.71 16.97 -37.94
N SER A 64 -4.81 18.24 -37.58
CA SER A 64 -3.63 19.05 -37.24
C SER A 64 -2.90 18.51 -35.99
N PRO A 65 -1.58 18.73 -35.86
CA PRO A 65 -0.79 18.22 -34.74
C PRO A 65 -1.36 18.45 -33.33
N PRO A 66 -1.90 19.64 -32.96
CA PRO A 66 -2.48 19.83 -31.62
C PRO A 66 -3.73 18.96 -31.38
N PHE A 67 -4.58 18.73 -32.39
CA PHE A 67 -5.74 17.84 -32.24
C PHE A 67 -5.32 16.37 -32.15
N ARG A 68 -4.30 15.93 -32.91
CA ARG A 68 -3.73 14.57 -32.76
C ARG A 68 -3.14 14.36 -31.35
N LEU A 69 -2.46 15.38 -30.79
CA LEU A 69 -1.93 15.33 -29.42
C LEU A 69 -3.05 15.36 -28.37
N ALA A 70 -4.03 16.26 -28.50
CA ALA A 70 -5.17 16.34 -27.58
C ALA A 70 -5.96 15.03 -27.53
N ALA A 71 -6.30 14.44 -28.68
CA ALA A 71 -6.96 13.14 -28.75
C ALA A 71 -6.12 12.03 -28.08
N ALA A 72 -4.79 12.03 -28.28
CA ALA A 72 -3.88 11.07 -27.67
C ALA A 72 -3.80 11.19 -26.13
N TRP A 73 -3.99 12.39 -25.56
CA TRP A 73 -4.14 12.58 -24.12
C TRP A 73 -5.55 12.22 -23.64
N SER A 74 -6.60 12.65 -24.35
CA SER A 74 -7.99 12.39 -23.97
C SER A 74 -8.30 10.90 -23.85
N TRP A 75 -7.92 10.05 -24.83
CA TRP A 75 -8.20 8.61 -24.70
C TRP A 75 -7.41 7.96 -23.57
N ARG A 76 -6.17 8.41 -23.30
CA ARG A 76 -5.36 7.92 -22.17
C ARG A 76 -5.98 8.32 -20.83
N LEU A 77 -6.46 9.57 -20.70
CA LEU A 77 -7.17 10.04 -19.51
C LEU A 77 -8.49 9.29 -19.33
N ILE A 78 -9.25 9.02 -20.40
CA ILE A 78 -10.46 8.19 -20.34
C ILE A 78 -10.11 6.77 -19.87
N VAL A 79 -9.06 6.13 -20.40
CA VAL A 79 -8.63 4.80 -19.94
C VAL A 79 -8.18 4.82 -18.47
N VAL A 80 -7.49 5.86 -18.01
CA VAL A 80 -7.13 6.02 -16.60
C VAL A 80 -8.37 6.22 -15.73
N VAL A 81 -9.32 7.07 -16.13
CA VAL A 81 -10.57 7.31 -15.38
C VAL A 81 -11.45 6.05 -15.34
N VAL A 82 -11.56 5.31 -16.43
CA VAL A 82 -12.29 4.03 -16.49
C VAL A 82 -11.59 2.96 -15.65
N ALA A 83 -10.25 2.89 -15.66
CA ALA A 83 -9.50 1.98 -14.81
C ALA A 83 -9.65 2.32 -13.32
N LEU A 84 -9.61 3.60 -12.95
CA LEU A 84 -9.82 4.07 -11.58
C LEU A 84 -11.27 3.86 -11.12
N GLY A 85 -12.26 4.15 -11.96
CA GLY A 85 -13.68 3.94 -11.67
C GLY A 85 -14.03 2.45 -11.57
N GLY A 86 -13.49 1.61 -12.46
CA GLY A 86 -13.62 0.16 -12.39
C GLY A 86 -12.93 -0.45 -11.17
N LEU A 87 -11.74 0.05 -10.82
CA LEU A 87 -11.05 -0.31 -9.57
C LEU A 87 -11.88 0.09 -8.35
N PHE A 88 -12.43 1.31 -8.33
CA PHE A 88 -13.27 1.82 -7.25
C PHE A 88 -14.55 0.99 -7.06
N TRP A 89 -15.25 0.68 -8.14
CA TRP A 89 -16.44 -0.18 -8.14
C TRP A 89 -16.12 -1.61 -7.66
N LEU A 90 -14.98 -2.16 -8.06
CA LEU A 90 -14.50 -3.45 -7.55
C LEU A 90 -14.14 -3.36 -6.05
N MET A 91 -13.50 -2.27 -5.62
CA MET A 91 -13.14 -2.01 -4.22
C MET A 91 -14.39 -1.93 -3.33
N SER A 92 -15.46 -1.25 -3.80
CA SER A 92 -16.71 -1.14 -3.05
C SER A 92 -17.47 -2.46 -2.99
N THR A 93 -17.52 -3.21 -4.10
CA THR A 93 -18.14 -4.54 -4.15
C THR A 93 -17.41 -5.56 -3.27
N VAL A 94 -16.08 -5.54 -3.25
CA VAL A 94 -15.24 -6.49 -2.48
C VAL A 94 -14.97 -6.00 -1.05
N SER A 95 -15.41 -4.79 -0.68
CA SER A 95 -15.19 -4.16 0.65
C SER A 95 -15.50 -5.08 1.84
N LEU A 96 -16.59 -5.84 1.75
CA LEU A 96 -17.05 -6.79 2.77
C LEU A 96 -16.08 -7.96 3.04
N VAL A 97 -15.15 -8.23 2.12
CA VAL A 97 -14.03 -9.18 2.28
C VAL A 97 -12.71 -8.45 2.49
N LEU A 98 -12.51 -7.31 1.80
CA LEU A 98 -11.27 -6.53 1.82
C LEU A 98 -10.99 -5.91 3.19
N LEU A 99 -11.99 -5.33 3.87
CA LEU A 99 -11.80 -4.76 5.20
C LEU A 99 -11.43 -5.85 6.22
N PRO A 100 -12.17 -6.97 6.35
CA PRO A 100 -11.73 -8.11 7.18
C PRO A 100 -10.33 -8.63 6.85
N ALA A 101 -9.95 -8.68 5.57
CA ALA A 101 -8.61 -9.10 5.16
C ALA A 101 -7.51 -8.08 5.54
N LEU A 102 -7.80 -6.78 5.49
CA LEU A 102 -6.87 -5.72 5.94
C LEU A 102 -6.72 -5.68 7.47
N ILE A 103 -7.83 -5.82 8.22
CA ILE A 103 -7.79 -5.98 9.68
C ILE A 103 -6.97 -7.23 10.02
N ALA A 104 -7.23 -8.35 9.34
CA ALA A 104 -6.50 -9.59 9.54
C ALA A 104 -5.00 -9.47 9.22
N LEU A 105 -4.62 -8.69 8.21
CA LEU A 105 -3.22 -8.46 7.86
C LEU A 105 -2.49 -7.63 8.93
N LEU A 106 -3.15 -6.60 9.49
CA LEU A 106 -2.59 -5.84 10.61
C LEU A 106 -2.53 -6.68 11.89
N LEU A 107 -3.54 -7.52 12.18
CA LEU A 107 -3.49 -8.45 13.31
C LEU A 107 -2.39 -9.50 13.15
N ALA A 108 -2.18 -10.04 11.95
CA ALA A 108 -1.06 -10.93 11.67
C ALA A 108 0.30 -10.22 11.86
N ALA A 109 0.42 -8.96 11.45
CA ALA A 109 1.62 -8.15 11.67
C ALA A 109 1.86 -7.83 13.17
N LEU A 110 0.79 -7.52 13.92
CA LEU A 110 0.79 -7.31 15.38
C LEU A 110 1.26 -8.55 16.15
N LEU A 111 0.80 -9.74 15.74
CA LEU A 111 1.12 -11.01 16.39
C LEU A 111 2.45 -11.63 15.92
N THR A 112 2.98 -11.18 14.78
CA THR A 112 4.23 -11.70 14.18
C THR A 112 5.45 -11.62 15.11
N PRO A 113 5.71 -10.54 15.86
CA PRO A 113 6.82 -10.50 16.82
C PRO A 113 6.74 -11.64 17.85
N VAL A 114 5.57 -11.85 18.48
CA VAL A 114 5.37 -12.88 19.52
C VAL A 114 5.45 -14.28 18.93
N HIS A 115 4.82 -14.50 17.77
CA HIS A 115 4.93 -15.75 17.01
C HIS A 115 6.38 -16.07 16.62
N SER A 116 7.14 -15.08 16.13
CA SER A 116 8.55 -15.26 15.77
C SER A 116 9.42 -15.57 16.99
N LEU A 117 9.10 -15.02 18.16
CA LEU A 117 9.79 -15.32 19.41
C LEU A 117 9.54 -16.77 19.84
N LEU A 118 8.29 -17.25 19.86
CA LEU A 118 7.98 -18.63 20.23
C LEU A 118 8.60 -19.65 19.24
N VAL A 119 8.60 -19.35 17.93
CA VAL A 119 9.30 -20.18 16.93
C VAL A 119 10.82 -20.17 17.15
N ARG A 120 11.43 -19.04 17.55
CA ARG A 120 12.85 -18.97 17.97
C ARG A 120 13.13 -19.76 19.26
N LEU A 121 12.15 -19.87 20.17
CA LEU A 121 12.17 -20.76 21.34
C LEU A 121 11.90 -22.25 20.97
N GLY A 122 11.85 -22.60 19.69
CA GLY A 122 11.72 -23.98 19.21
C GLY A 122 10.28 -24.51 19.09
N TRP A 123 9.26 -23.68 19.28
CA TRP A 123 7.87 -24.12 19.08
C TRP A 123 7.59 -24.41 17.59
N PRO A 124 6.92 -25.53 17.25
CA PRO A 124 6.48 -25.77 15.89
C PRO A 124 5.42 -24.73 15.48
N ARG A 125 5.50 -24.25 14.23
CA ARG A 125 4.70 -23.10 13.73
C ARG A 125 3.20 -23.20 14.00
N ALA A 126 2.62 -24.40 13.89
CA ALA A 126 1.20 -24.64 14.19
C ALA A 126 0.84 -24.31 15.65
N LEU A 127 1.63 -24.79 16.61
CA LEU A 127 1.40 -24.52 18.04
C LEU A 127 1.70 -23.07 18.40
N SER A 128 2.74 -22.47 17.78
CA SER A 128 3.07 -21.06 18.02
C SER A 128 2.01 -20.10 17.48
N ALA A 129 1.51 -20.30 16.25
CA ALA A 129 0.42 -19.51 15.72
C ALA A 129 -0.87 -19.70 16.53
N GLY A 130 -1.19 -20.95 16.92
CA GLY A 130 -2.34 -21.25 17.77
C GLY A 130 -2.28 -20.61 19.16
N SER A 131 -1.16 -20.73 19.88
CA SER A 131 -1.04 -20.20 21.23
C SER A 131 -1.02 -18.67 21.26
N VAL A 132 -0.37 -18.02 20.30
CA VAL A 132 -0.36 -16.55 20.16
C VAL A 132 -1.76 -16.04 19.79
N PHE A 133 -2.47 -16.71 18.89
CA PHE A 133 -3.82 -16.31 18.49
C PHE A 133 -4.86 -16.50 19.62
N VAL A 134 -4.81 -17.63 20.34
CA VAL A 134 -5.66 -17.85 21.52
C VAL A 134 -5.31 -16.87 22.65
N GLY A 135 -4.02 -16.61 22.90
CA GLY A 135 -3.57 -15.60 23.87
C GLY A 135 -4.07 -14.20 23.53
N PHE A 136 -4.07 -13.82 22.25
CA PHE A 136 -4.64 -12.57 21.77
C PHE A 136 -6.16 -12.48 22.00
N LEU A 137 -6.91 -13.56 21.70
CA LEU A 137 -8.35 -13.60 21.97
C LEU A 137 -8.67 -13.48 23.47
N ILE A 138 -7.91 -14.14 24.33
CA ILE A 138 -8.04 -14.04 25.80
C ILE A 138 -7.73 -12.61 26.27
N LEU A 139 -6.64 -12.01 25.76
CA LEU A 139 -6.26 -10.63 26.10
C LEU A 139 -7.35 -9.64 25.69
N VAL A 140 -7.80 -9.66 24.43
CA VAL A 140 -8.83 -8.74 23.92
C VAL A 140 -10.16 -8.94 24.65
N THR A 141 -10.61 -10.18 24.83
CA THR A 141 -11.88 -10.46 25.52
C THR A 141 -11.82 -10.02 26.98
N GLY A 142 -10.72 -10.34 27.68
CA GLY A 142 -10.49 -9.91 29.06
C GLY A 142 -10.43 -8.39 29.21
N THR A 143 -9.74 -7.68 28.31
CA THR A 143 -9.71 -6.21 28.29
C THR A 143 -11.10 -5.62 28.05
N ILE A 144 -11.88 -6.15 27.11
CA ILE A 144 -13.26 -5.69 26.85
C ILE A 144 -14.17 -5.95 28.06
N THR A 145 -14.06 -7.12 28.70
CA THR A 145 -14.83 -7.43 29.92
C THR A 145 -14.45 -6.50 31.08
N LEU A 146 -13.16 -6.24 31.32
CA LEU A 146 -12.70 -5.35 32.39
C LEU A 146 -13.14 -3.91 32.17
N VAL A 147 -13.03 -3.39 30.94
CA VAL A 147 -13.50 -2.04 30.59
C VAL A 147 -15.02 -1.96 30.70
N GLY A 148 -15.76 -2.94 30.16
CA GLY A 148 -17.22 -2.97 30.27
C GLY A 148 -17.72 -3.00 31.71
N GLN A 149 -17.09 -3.81 32.57
CA GLN A 149 -17.38 -3.85 34.01
C GLN A 149 -17.10 -2.49 34.69
N GLN A 150 -15.95 -1.87 34.42
CA GLN A 150 -15.65 -0.57 35.01
C GLN A 150 -16.52 0.57 34.47
N ILE A 151 -16.96 0.52 33.21
CA ILE A 151 -17.96 1.45 32.69
C ILE A 151 -19.29 1.25 33.42
N VAL A 152 -19.80 0.01 33.55
CA VAL A 152 -21.07 -0.25 34.24
C VAL A 152 -21.05 0.20 35.70
N VAL A 153 -19.94 -0.01 36.42
CA VAL A 153 -19.79 0.46 37.81
C VAL A 153 -19.62 1.98 37.87
N GLY A 154 -18.66 2.54 37.14
CA GLY A 154 -18.30 3.95 37.23
C GLY A 154 -19.30 4.90 36.56
N PHE A 155 -20.16 4.45 35.65
CA PHE A 155 -21.20 5.29 35.04
C PHE A 155 -22.27 5.72 36.07
N GLY A 156 -22.52 4.93 37.11
CA GLY A 156 -23.37 5.32 38.24
C GLY A 156 -22.78 6.48 39.05
N GLU A 157 -21.46 6.49 39.24
CA GLU A 157 -20.74 7.60 39.89
C GLU A 157 -20.64 8.81 38.96
N LEU A 158 -20.31 8.57 37.68
CA LEU A 158 -20.10 9.62 36.69
C LEU A 158 -21.40 10.39 36.39
N SER A 159 -22.55 9.71 36.28
CA SER A 159 -23.84 10.39 36.03
C SER A 159 -24.23 11.37 37.13
N GLY A 160 -23.98 11.02 38.41
CA GLY A 160 -24.14 11.96 39.53
C GLY A 160 -23.13 13.13 39.46
N GLN A 161 -21.89 12.85 39.06
CA GLN A 161 -20.84 13.87 38.93
C GLN A 161 -21.02 14.78 37.71
N VAL A 162 -21.62 14.31 36.59
CA VAL A 162 -21.98 15.16 35.44
C VAL A 162 -22.92 16.27 35.89
N VAL A 163 -23.96 15.93 36.66
CA VAL A 163 -24.92 16.92 37.20
C VAL A 163 -24.22 17.88 38.16
N ALA A 164 -23.46 17.36 39.14
CA ALA A 164 -22.76 18.19 40.12
C ALA A 164 -21.66 19.08 39.52
N GLY A 165 -20.97 18.60 38.48
CA GLY A 165 -19.99 19.35 37.71
C GLY A 165 -20.64 20.48 36.91
N PHE A 166 -21.78 20.21 36.26
CA PHE A 166 -22.57 21.25 35.58
C PHE A 166 -23.07 22.32 36.55
N THR A 167 -23.61 21.96 37.72
CA THR A 167 -24.01 22.96 38.72
C THR A 167 -22.80 23.75 39.22
N THR A 168 -21.67 23.11 39.49
CA THR A 168 -20.44 23.80 39.94
C THR A 168 -19.89 24.77 38.89
N ILE A 169 -19.95 24.43 37.61
CA ILE A 169 -19.51 25.31 36.50
C ILE A 169 -20.50 26.46 36.31
N SER A 170 -21.80 26.19 36.39
CA SER A 170 -22.86 27.20 36.34
C SER A 170 -22.73 28.18 37.50
N ASP A 171 -22.62 27.70 38.75
CA ASP A 171 -22.42 28.50 39.95
C ASP A 171 -21.12 29.33 39.88
N TRP A 172 -20.05 28.79 39.30
CA TRP A 172 -18.80 29.54 39.09
C TRP A 172 -18.95 30.64 38.04
N LEU A 173 -19.65 30.40 36.92
CA LEU A 173 -19.96 31.44 35.94
C LEU A 173 -20.91 32.51 36.52
N ASN A 174 -21.92 32.08 37.27
CA ASN A 174 -22.89 32.92 37.98
C ASN A 174 -22.26 33.71 39.14
N SER A 175 -21.11 33.27 39.68
CA SER A 175 -20.29 34.07 40.61
C SER A 175 -19.63 35.30 39.96
N ASN A 176 -19.88 35.52 38.66
CA ASN A 176 -19.52 36.67 37.86
C ASN A 176 -18.00 36.99 37.75
N PRO A 177 -17.11 36.00 37.47
CA PRO A 177 -15.68 36.24 37.32
C PRO A 177 -15.31 37.06 36.07
N PHE A 178 -16.23 37.22 35.10
CA PHE A 178 -15.98 37.88 33.81
C PHE A 178 -17.00 38.97 33.40
N GLY A 179 -17.97 39.33 34.24
CA GLY A 179 -18.96 40.37 33.90
C GLY A 179 -20.06 39.91 32.93
N LEU A 180 -20.33 38.60 32.84
CA LEU A 180 -21.28 38.02 31.89
C LEU A 180 -22.67 37.86 32.53
N ASP A 181 -23.72 38.17 31.76
CA ASP A 181 -25.10 38.08 32.24
C ASP A 181 -25.53 36.62 32.42
N SER A 182 -25.96 36.26 33.63
CA SER A 182 -26.34 34.89 33.99
C SER A 182 -27.56 34.37 33.21
N SER A 183 -28.45 35.26 32.74
CA SER A 183 -29.63 34.87 31.95
C SER A 183 -29.28 34.31 30.56
N ILE A 184 -28.16 34.76 29.98
CA ILE A 184 -27.64 34.22 28.71
C ILE A 184 -27.00 32.84 28.94
N ILE A 185 -26.28 32.69 30.06
CA ILE A 185 -25.54 31.46 30.39
C ILE A 185 -26.49 30.31 30.72
N SER A 186 -27.51 30.54 31.56
CA SER A 186 -28.45 29.48 31.94
C SER A 186 -29.28 28.98 30.76
N GLY A 187 -29.78 29.89 29.91
CA GLY A 187 -30.59 29.52 28.74
C GLY A 187 -29.86 28.57 27.78
N TYR A 188 -28.61 28.89 27.40
CA TYR A 188 -27.82 28.02 26.51
C TYR A 188 -27.36 26.71 27.19
N ILE A 189 -27.22 26.68 28.52
CA ILE A 189 -26.91 25.44 29.25
C ILE A 189 -28.13 24.51 29.26
N ASP A 190 -29.31 25.03 29.61
CA ASP A 190 -30.53 24.23 29.72
C ASP A 190 -31.01 23.73 28.34
N GLU A 191 -31.00 24.60 27.30
CA GLU A 191 -31.26 24.16 25.92
C GLU A 191 -30.25 23.10 25.44
N GLY A 192 -28.96 23.26 25.78
CA GLY A 192 -27.92 22.29 25.44
C GLY A 192 -28.09 20.95 26.16
N LEU A 193 -28.61 20.96 27.39
CA LEU A 193 -28.91 19.76 28.17
C LEU A 193 -30.16 19.03 27.65
N GLU A 194 -31.26 19.76 27.38
CA GLU A 194 -32.45 19.17 26.76
C GLU A 194 -32.17 18.63 25.36
N GLN A 195 -31.45 19.36 24.51
CA GLN A 195 -31.04 18.86 23.19
C GLN A 195 -30.10 17.65 23.30
N GLY A 196 -29.17 17.64 24.26
CA GLY A 196 -28.28 16.52 24.52
C GLY A 196 -29.03 15.26 24.96
N ILE A 197 -30.03 15.40 25.84
CA ILE A 197 -30.90 14.31 26.29
C ILE A 197 -31.80 13.83 25.15
N ALA A 198 -32.48 14.75 24.44
CA ALA A 198 -33.36 14.40 23.33
C ALA A 198 -32.62 13.67 22.20
N TYR A 199 -31.39 14.10 21.86
CA TYR A 199 -30.55 13.42 20.88
C TYR A 199 -30.06 12.04 21.37
N LEU A 200 -29.92 11.86 22.69
CA LEU A 200 -29.67 10.55 23.30
C LEU A 200 -30.92 9.65 23.25
N GLU A 201 -32.12 10.17 23.53
CA GLU A 201 -33.37 9.41 23.50
C GLU A 201 -33.78 9.02 22.07
N GLU A 202 -33.66 9.94 21.10
CA GLU A 202 -33.92 9.67 19.69
C GLU A 202 -32.96 8.60 19.15
N ASN A 203 -31.66 8.69 19.46
CA ASN A 203 -30.69 7.66 19.06
C ASN A 203 -30.80 6.37 19.88
N ALA A 204 -31.22 6.43 21.15
CA ALA A 204 -31.54 5.23 21.94
C ALA A 204 -32.76 4.51 21.36
N SER A 205 -33.76 5.24 20.85
CA SER A 205 -34.90 4.63 20.15
C SER A 205 -34.45 3.87 18.89
N ASN A 206 -33.47 4.40 18.15
CA ASN A 206 -32.84 3.73 17.01
C ASN A 206 -32.02 2.49 17.43
N LEU A 207 -31.38 2.51 18.61
CA LEU A 207 -30.66 1.36 19.17
C LEU A 207 -31.59 0.27 19.73
N VAL A 208 -32.76 0.63 20.26
CA VAL A 208 -33.68 -0.28 20.97
C VAL A 208 -34.80 -0.82 20.08
N GLY A 209 -35.40 0.01 19.21
CA GLY A 209 -36.53 -0.39 18.36
C GLY A 209 -36.14 -1.29 17.17
N GLY A 210 -34.86 -1.31 16.82
CA GLY A 210 -34.37 -1.88 15.57
C GLY A 210 -34.20 -3.41 15.53
N ALA A 211 -35.02 -4.23 16.19
CA ALA A 211 -34.76 -5.67 16.35
C ALA A 211 -34.37 -6.43 15.05
N ALA A 212 -35.03 -6.16 13.92
CA ALA A 212 -34.67 -6.75 12.62
C ALA A 212 -33.36 -6.19 12.02
N GLY A 213 -33.10 -4.89 12.20
CA GLY A 213 -31.86 -4.23 11.77
C GLY A 213 -30.66 -4.56 12.66
N ALA A 214 -30.88 -4.83 13.94
CA ALA A 214 -29.89 -5.33 14.87
C ALA A 214 -29.47 -6.76 14.49
N VAL A 215 -30.41 -7.65 14.15
CA VAL A 215 -30.09 -9.01 13.67
C VAL A 215 -29.26 -8.99 12.39
N SER A 216 -29.59 -8.15 11.40
CA SER A 216 -28.79 -8.05 10.16
C SER A 216 -27.43 -7.38 10.39
N SER A 217 -27.35 -6.37 11.26
CA SER A 217 -26.10 -5.70 11.63
C SER A 217 -25.18 -6.63 12.43
N VAL A 218 -25.70 -7.35 13.43
CA VAL A 218 -24.95 -8.36 14.20
C VAL A 218 -24.52 -9.51 13.31
N GLY A 219 -25.37 -9.99 12.38
CA GLY A 219 -25.00 -11.01 11.41
C GLY A 219 -23.86 -10.56 10.49
N THR A 220 -23.90 -9.33 10.00
CA THR A 220 -22.84 -8.74 9.16
C THR A 220 -21.55 -8.54 9.95
N PHE A 221 -21.63 -7.98 11.16
CA PHE A 221 -20.49 -7.81 12.06
C PHE A 221 -19.86 -9.14 12.46
N ALA A 222 -20.65 -10.14 12.86
CA ALA A 222 -20.17 -11.46 13.21
C ALA A 222 -19.53 -12.18 12.02
N THR A 223 -20.06 -12.00 10.80
CA THR A 223 -19.45 -12.52 9.57
C THR A 223 -18.09 -11.84 9.30
N GLY A 224 -18.03 -10.51 9.38
CA GLY A 224 -16.78 -9.75 9.21
C GLY A 224 -15.74 -10.08 10.28
N LEU A 225 -16.16 -10.25 11.54
CA LEU A 225 -15.31 -10.66 12.66
C LEU A 225 -14.79 -12.09 12.46
N LEU A 226 -15.66 -13.06 12.14
CA LEU A 226 -15.26 -14.44 11.88
C LEU A 226 -14.29 -14.54 10.71
N LEU A 227 -14.55 -13.81 9.61
CA LEU A 227 -13.66 -13.73 8.45
C LEU A 227 -12.32 -13.07 8.81
N THR A 228 -12.32 -12.02 9.63
CA THR A 228 -11.11 -11.37 10.16
C THR A 228 -10.28 -12.36 10.97
N LEU A 229 -10.90 -13.03 11.96
CA LEU A 229 -10.23 -13.95 12.87
C LEU A 229 -9.66 -15.17 12.12
N PHE A 230 -10.46 -15.77 11.23
CA PHE A 230 -10.03 -16.87 10.38
C PHE A 230 -8.85 -16.48 9.49
N THR A 231 -8.94 -15.33 8.80
CA THR A 231 -7.88 -14.85 7.91
C THR A 231 -6.61 -14.49 8.68
N ALA A 232 -6.73 -13.87 9.86
CA ALA A 232 -5.60 -13.51 10.71
C ALA A 232 -4.82 -14.74 11.20
N PHE A 233 -5.54 -15.78 11.64
CA PHE A 233 -4.95 -17.05 12.02
C PHE A 233 -4.19 -17.70 10.85
N PHE A 234 -4.78 -17.75 9.65
CA PHE A 234 -4.14 -18.34 8.47
C PHE A 234 -2.93 -17.54 7.96
N PHE A 235 -2.99 -16.20 8.00
CA PHE A 235 -1.84 -15.34 7.71
C PHE A 235 -0.68 -15.56 8.71
N LEU A 236 -0.99 -15.70 10.00
CA LEU A 236 0.02 -15.97 11.03
C LEU A 236 0.63 -17.37 10.89
N TYR A 237 -0.19 -18.38 10.60
CA TYR A 237 0.23 -19.78 10.49
C TYR A 237 1.03 -20.09 9.21
N ASP A 238 0.57 -19.65 8.04
CA ASP A 238 1.13 -20.07 6.75
C ASP A 238 1.23 -18.95 5.70
N GLY A 239 1.22 -17.69 6.15
CA GLY A 239 1.23 -16.50 5.28
C GLY A 239 2.36 -16.49 4.24
N ARG A 240 3.54 -17.06 4.53
CA ARG A 240 4.63 -17.15 3.53
C ARG A 240 4.27 -18.09 2.37
N ARG A 241 3.56 -19.21 2.60
CA ARG A 241 3.10 -20.08 1.50
C ARG A 241 1.98 -19.41 0.70
N MET A 242 1.03 -18.76 1.37
CA MET A 242 -0.02 -17.97 0.71
C MET A 242 0.58 -16.87 -0.18
N PHE A 243 1.57 -16.15 0.34
CA PHE A 243 2.27 -15.12 -0.41
C PHE A 243 3.07 -15.69 -1.61
N THR A 244 3.87 -16.73 -1.42
CA THR A 244 4.60 -17.38 -2.52
C THR A 244 3.64 -18.01 -3.56
N TRP A 245 2.44 -18.42 -3.18
CA TRP A 245 1.39 -18.81 -4.12
C TRP A 245 0.87 -17.60 -4.93
N ALA A 246 0.58 -16.47 -4.29
CA ALA A 246 0.16 -15.25 -4.98
C ALA A 246 1.24 -14.75 -5.97
N VAL A 247 2.53 -14.78 -5.61
CA VAL A 247 3.63 -14.43 -6.54
C VAL A 247 3.69 -15.36 -7.75
N ARG A 248 3.28 -16.63 -7.64
CA ARG A 248 3.25 -17.56 -8.79
C ARG A 248 2.19 -17.18 -9.83
N LEU A 249 1.19 -16.36 -9.49
CA LEU A 249 0.25 -15.79 -10.45
C LEU A 249 0.92 -14.76 -11.38
N MET A 250 2.02 -14.14 -10.96
CA MET A 250 2.74 -13.16 -11.77
C MET A 250 3.56 -13.80 -12.90
N PRO A 251 3.77 -13.09 -14.04
CA PRO A 251 4.66 -13.53 -15.11
C PRO A 251 6.07 -13.82 -14.60
N ARG A 252 6.70 -14.88 -15.13
CA ARG A 252 8.04 -15.36 -14.70
C ARG A 252 9.09 -14.25 -14.45
N PRO A 253 9.32 -13.26 -15.34
CA PRO A 253 10.33 -12.22 -15.11
C PRO A 253 9.98 -11.22 -14.00
N ALA A 254 8.71 -11.07 -13.63
CA ALA A 254 8.28 -10.17 -12.56
C ALA A 254 8.48 -10.79 -11.16
N ARG A 255 8.37 -12.11 -11.04
CA ARG A 255 8.26 -12.84 -9.75
C ARG A 255 9.33 -12.47 -8.72
N ALA A 256 10.60 -12.40 -9.12
CA ALA A 256 11.69 -12.05 -8.21
C ALA A 256 11.56 -10.60 -7.67
N LYS A 257 11.16 -9.65 -8.53
CA LYS A 257 10.90 -8.26 -8.11
C LYS A 257 9.66 -8.17 -7.21
N THR A 258 8.60 -8.92 -7.51
CA THR A 258 7.38 -8.95 -6.69
C THR A 258 7.63 -9.57 -5.31
N GLU A 259 8.37 -10.68 -5.22
CA GLU A 259 8.73 -11.30 -3.94
C GLU A 259 9.61 -10.36 -3.11
N GLY A 260 10.64 -9.75 -3.70
CA GLY A 260 11.45 -8.74 -3.01
C GLY A 260 10.63 -7.56 -2.49
N ALA A 261 9.85 -6.91 -3.36
CA ALA A 261 9.08 -5.71 -3.02
C ALA A 261 8.07 -5.96 -1.89
N ALA A 262 7.36 -7.09 -1.93
CA ALA A 262 6.38 -7.44 -0.91
C ALA A 262 7.00 -7.97 0.38
N LEU A 263 8.22 -8.55 0.35
CA LEU A 263 8.98 -8.81 1.58
C LEU A 263 9.37 -7.51 2.27
N ARG A 264 9.84 -6.49 1.52
CA ARG A 264 10.07 -5.14 2.08
C ARG A 264 8.76 -4.51 2.59
N GLY A 265 7.67 -4.64 1.84
CA GLY A 265 6.35 -4.20 2.27
C GLY A 265 5.87 -4.85 3.57
N TRP A 266 6.10 -6.16 3.74
CA TRP A 266 5.79 -6.87 4.98
C TRP A 266 6.69 -6.44 6.15
N GLN A 267 7.98 -6.22 5.91
CA GLN A 267 8.90 -5.64 6.91
C GLN A 267 8.42 -4.25 7.35
N THR A 268 8.06 -3.37 6.42
CA THR A 268 7.47 -2.05 6.74
C THR A 268 6.18 -2.16 7.54
N LEU A 269 5.28 -3.09 7.20
CA LEU A 269 4.02 -3.26 7.94
C LEU A 269 4.26 -3.74 9.38
N VAL A 270 5.11 -4.76 9.57
CA VAL A 270 5.47 -5.27 10.90
C VAL A 270 6.23 -4.22 11.72
N GLN A 271 7.11 -3.43 11.09
CA GLN A 271 7.77 -2.31 11.76
C GLN A 271 6.75 -1.23 12.16
N TYR A 272 5.89 -0.76 11.24
CA TYR A 272 4.87 0.24 11.53
C TYR A 272 3.98 -0.18 12.69
N VAL A 273 3.45 -1.41 12.66
CA VAL A 273 2.60 -1.92 13.75
C VAL A 273 3.38 -2.01 15.06
N ARG A 274 4.66 -2.42 15.04
CA ARG A 274 5.54 -2.39 16.22
C ARG A 274 5.73 -0.97 16.77
N VAL A 275 5.91 0.04 15.91
CA VAL A 275 5.98 1.46 16.33
C VAL A 275 4.67 1.88 16.98
N GLN A 276 3.53 1.59 16.34
CA GLN A 276 2.22 2.04 16.81
C GLN A 276 1.84 1.47 18.19
N ILE A 277 2.22 0.22 18.50
CA ILE A 277 2.03 -0.36 19.84
C ILE A 277 2.83 0.42 20.91
N ILE A 278 4.04 0.87 20.59
CA ILE A 278 4.89 1.60 21.55
C ILE A 278 4.35 3.03 21.73
N VAL A 279 3.92 3.69 20.66
CA VAL A 279 3.23 4.99 20.71
C VAL A 279 1.97 4.89 21.58
N ALA A 280 1.02 4.03 21.22
CA ALA A 280 -0.21 3.81 21.98
C ALA A 280 0.04 3.39 23.44
N GLY A 281 1.11 2.62 23.70
CA GLY A 281 1.54 2.26 25.05
C GLY A 281 2.06 3.44 25.86
N VAL A 282 2.84 4.34 25.26
CA VAL A 282 3.29 5.59 25.91
C VAL A 282 2.13 6.55 26.13
N ASP A 283 1.23 6.70 25.16
CA ASP A 283 0.02 7.54 25.29
C ASP A 283 -0.84 7.06 26.45
N ALA A 284 -1.16 5.76 26.47
CA ALA A 284 -2.00 5.15 27.49
C ALA A 284 -1.37 5.23 28.87
N VAL A 285 -0.07 4.96 29.00
CA VAL A 285 0.63 5.08 30.30
C VAL A 285 0.73 6.54 30.75
N GLY A 286 1.03 7.48 29.85
CA GLY A 286 1.17 8.90 30.19
C GLY A 286 -0.15 9.54 30.60
N ILE A 287 -1.19 9.39 29.77
CA ILE A 287 -2.53 9.92 30.02
C ILE A 287 -3.19 9.15 31.18
N GLY A 288 -2.98 7.83 31.27
CA GLY A 288 -3.47 7.00 32.36
C GLY A 288 -2.87 7.34 33.72
N ILE A 289 -1.57 7.59 33.81
CA ILE A 289 -0.92 8.08 35.04
C ILE A 289 -1.48 9.45 35.42
N GLY A 290 -1.66 10.37 34.46
CA GLY A 290 -2.29 11.67 34.72
C GLY A 290 -3.69 11.53 35.32
N ALA A 291 -4.52 10.68 34.72
CA ALA A 291 -5.88 10.43 35.20
C ALA A 291 -5.91 9.77 36.59
N LEU A 292 -5.01 8.82 36.87
CA LEU A 292 -4.89 8.17 38.18
C LEU A 292 -4.38 9.14 39.26
N VAL A 293 -3.41 9.99 38.95
CA VAL A 293 -2.86 11.00 39.89
C VAL A 293 -3.87 12.10 40.21
N LEU A 294 -4.72 12.47 39.23
CA LEU A 294 -5.84 13.38 39.42
C LEU A 294 -7.09 12.71 40.05
N GLY A 295 -7.05 11.42 40.37
CA GLY A 295 -8.18 10.70 40.97
C GLY A 295 -9.42 10.63 40.07
N ILE A 296 -9.24 10.65 38.74
CA ILE A 296 -10.34 10.67 37.78
C ILE A 296 -11.06 9.30 37.77
N PRO A 297 -12.38 9.23 38.02
CA PRO A 297 -13.14 7.99 37.85
C PRO A 297 -13.11 7.54 36.39
N LEU A 298 -13.19 6.23 36.17
CA LEU A 298 -12.96 5.61 34.86
C LEU A 298 -11.53 5.79 34.29
N ALA A 299 -10.52 6.18 35.08
CA ALA A 299 -9.13 6.30 34.60
C ALA A 299 -8.59 5.05 33.87
N ILE A 300 -9.01 3.84 34.25
CA ILE A 300 -8.61 2.59 33.56
C ILE A 300 -9.37 2.41 32.22
N PRO A 301 -10.71 2.51 32.13
CA PRO A 301 -11.42 2.63 30.85
C PRO A 301 -10.85 3.72 29.93
N LEU A 302 -10.52 4.89 30.46
CA LEU A 302 -9.89 6.01 29.75
C LEU A 302 -8.50 5.60 29.22
N THR A 303 -7.66 4.96 30.05
CA THR A 303 -6.35 4.42 29.66
C THR A 303 -6.47 3.43 28.49
N VAL A 304 -7.45 2.52 28.53
CA VAL A 304 -7.66 1.54 27.46
C VAL A 304 -8.27 2.19 26.21
N LEU A 305 -9.16 3.17 26.38
CA LEU A 305 -9.72 3.96 25.27
C LEU A 305 -8.62 4.72 24.52
N VAL A 306 -7.69 5.36 25.24
CA VAL A 306 -6.47 5.98 24.67
C VAL A 306 -5.66 4.93 23.91
N PHE A 307 -5.32 3.80 24.55
CA PHE A 307 -4.54 2.73 23.92
C PHE A 307 -5.15 2.24 22.59
N LEU A 308 -6.47 2.06 22.55
CA LEU A 308 -7.17 1.59 21.35
C LEU A 308 -7.33 2.70 20.30
N ALA A 309 -7.59 3.94 20.71
CA ALA A 309 -7.78 5.08 19.81
C ALA A 309 -6.47 5.55 19.15
N SER A 310 -5.34 5.50 19.87
CA SER A 310 -4.01 5.87 19.35
C SER A 310 -3.56 5.05 18.13
N PHE A 311 -4.24 3.96 17.77
CA PHE A 311 -4.03 3.28 16.48
C PHE A 311 -4.51 4.10 15.27
N ILE A 312 -5.35 5.13 15.45
CA ILE A 312 -5.80 6.06 14.41
C ILE A 312 -5.04 7.39 14.57
N PRO A 313 -3.99 7.67 13.77
CA PRO A 313 -3.12 8.82 14.01
C PRO A 313 -3.86 10.16 13.90
N ILE A 314 -3.46 11.12 14.73
CA ILE A 314 -4.08 12.44 14.93
C ILE A 314 -5.49 12.35 15.54
N VAL A 315 -6.43 11.66 14.86
CA VAL A 315 -7.84 11.57 15.28
C VAL A 315 -7.98 10.92 16.66
N GLY A 316 -7.25 9.83 16.92
CA GLY A 316 -7.27 9.13 18.19
C GLY A 316 -6.84 10.03 19.35
N ALA A 317 -5.60 10.55 19.29
CA ALA A 317 -5.02 11.40 20.33
C ALA A 317 -5.86 12.66 20.61
N VAL A 318 -6.39 13.33 19.57
CA VAL A 318 -7.29 14.49 19.74
C VAL A 318 -8.61 14.08 20.39
N ALA A 319 -9.27 13.02 19.91
CA ALA A 319 -10.54 12.57 20.46
C ALA A 319 -10.42 12.11 21.92
N THR A 320 -9.43 11.28 22.25
CA THR A 320 -9.25 10.80 23.63
C THR A 320 -8.64 11.84 24.54
N GLY A 321 -7.85 12.79 24.02
CA GLY A 321 -7.42 13.97 24.76
C GLY A 321 -8.61 14.85 25.18
N ILE A 322 -9.54 15.14 24.26
CA ILE A 322 -10.79 15.85 24.57
C ILE A 322 -11.62 15.07 25.60
N ILE A 323 -11.85 13.77 25.38
CA ILE A 323 -12.61 12.92 26.33
C ILE A 323 -11.97 12.93 27.71
N ALA A 324 -10.64 12.80 27.81
CA ALA A 324 -9.93 12.83 29.09
C ALA A 324 -10.08 14.17 29.83
N VAL A 325 -9.99 15.30 29.11
CA VAL A 325 -10.17 16.65 29.69
C VAL A 325 -11.63 16.91 30.09
N VAL A 326 -12.61 16.43 29.31
CA VAL A 326 -14.04 16.54 29.64
C VAL A 326 -14.40 15.69 30.86
N VAL A 327 -13.91 14.45 30.93
CA VAL A 327 -14.13 13.59 32.11
C VAL A 327 -13.45 14.18 33.35
N ALA A 328 -12.25 14.77 33.22
CA ALA A 328 -11.58 15.51 34.30
C ALA A 328 -12.41 16.70 34.79
N LEU A 329 -12.96 17.50 33.85
CA LEU A 329 -13.81 18.68 34.14
C LEU A 329 -15.08 18.30 34.90
N VAL A 330 -15.75 17.24 34.43
CA VAL A 330 -16.98 16.69 35.01
C VAL A 330 -16.75 16.16 36.43
N SER A 331 -15.69 15.37 36.64
CA SER A 331 -15.51 14.61 37.88
C SER A 331 -14.72 15.35 38.97
N GLN A 332 -13.75 16.19 38.56
CA GLN A 332 -12.77 16.80 39.44
C GLN A 332 -12.62 18.32 39.21
N GLY A 333 -13.51 18.93 38.41
CA GLY A 333 -13.60 20.37 38.20
C GLY A 333 -12.53 20.99 37.29
N LEU A 334 -12.66 22.31 37.07
CA LEU A 334 -11.89 23.07 36.07
C LEU A 334 -10.37 23.02 36.27
N VAL A 335 -9.90 23.06 37.52
CA VAL A 335 -8.45 23.00 37.82
C VAL A 335 -7.88 21.65 37.37
N SER A 336 -8.56 20.56 37.67
CA SER A 336 -8.17 19.20 37.28
C SER A 336 -8.24 19.01 35.77
N ALA A 337 -9.22 19.60 35.09
CA ALA A 337 -9.30 19.64 33.63
C ALA A 337 -8.11 20.35 32.98
N LEU A 338 -7.69 21.51 33.53
CA LEU A 338 -6.54 22.26 33.03
C LEU A 338 -5.23 21.52 33.28
N ILE A 339 -5.08 20.83 34.42
CA ILE A 339 -3.91 19.95 34.66
C ILE A 339 -3.94 18.76 33.70
N MET A 340 -5.11 18.14 33.47
CA MET A 340 -5.24 17.01 32.54
C MET A 340 -4.95 17.41 31.09
N LEU A 341 -5.36 18.61 30.66
CA LEU A 341 -4.98 19.21 29.38
C LEU A 341 -3.45 19.40 29.31
N GLY A 342 -2.84 19.88 30.39
CA GLY A 342 -1.39 19.96 30.54
C GLY A 342 -0.71 18.59 30.38
N VAL A 343 -1.24 17.52 30.98
CA VAL A 343 -0.73 16.15 30.80
C VAL A 343 -0.85 15.70 29.35
N VAL A 344 -2.02 15.84 28.73
CA VAL A 344 -2.25 15.46 27.32
C VAL A 344 -1.26 16.18 26.40
N LEU A 345 -1.07 17.48 26.58
CA LEU A 345 -0.09 18.26 25.81
C LEU A 345 1.36 17.81 26.07
N VAL A 346 1.75 17.54 27.33
CA VAL A 346 3.10 17.03 27.65
C VAL A 346 3.35 15.66 27.03
N VAL A 347 2.39 14.73 27.11
CA VAL A 347 2.48 13.41 26.47
C VAL A 347 2.60 13.56 24.96
N GLN A 348 1.75 14.37 24.32
CA GLN A 348 1.77 14.61 22.88
C GLN A 348 3.09 15.26 22.41
N GLN A 349 3.68 16.14 23.22
CA GLN A 349 4.99 16.74 22.93
C GLN A 349 6.14 15.75 23.12
N ILE A 350 6.09 14.84 24.09
CA ILE A 350 7.06 13.73 24.24
C ILE A 350 6.94 12.78 23.03
N GLU A 351 5.73 12.45 22.62
CA GLU A 351 5.45 11.60 21.46
C GLU A 351 6.06 12.18 20.18
N GLY A 352 5.68 13.42 19.83
CA GLY A 352 6.14 14.06 18.59
C GLY A 352 7.63 14.44 18.56
N ASN A 353 8.21 14.91 19.66
CA ASN A 353 9.57 15.47 19.67
C ASN A 353 10.66 14.49 20.13
N VAL A 354 10.29 13.40 20.83
CA VAL A 354 11.24 12.42 21.38
C VAL A 354 10.96 11.01 20.87
N LEU A 355 9.70 10.56 20.96
CA LEU A 355 9.34 9.18 20.65
C LEU A 355 9.38 8.89 19.15
N GLN A 356 8.75 9.75 18.33
CA GLN A 356 8.74 9.58 16.87
C GLN A 356 10.17 9.58 16.26
N PRO A 357 11.08 10.54 16.56
CA PRO A 357 12.46 10.49 16.08
C PRO A 357 13.25 9.26 16.53
N PHE A 358 13.05 8.80 17.78
CA PHE A 358 13.76 7.66 18.34
C PHE A 358 13.29 6.31 17.77
N ILE A 359 11.98 6.17 17.48
CA ILE A 359 11.38 4.89 17.12
C ILE A 359 11.18 4.70 15.61
N MET A 360 10.86 5.74 14.83
CA MET A 360 10.54 5.57 13.40
C MET A 360 11.77 5.31 12.52
N GLY A 361 12.93 5.86 12.88
CA GLY A 361 14.20 5.68 12.15
C GLY A 361 14.15 6.15 10.69
N LYS A 362 15.08 5.65 9.85
CA LYS A 362 15.14 5.99 8.41
C LYS A 362 13.94 5.49 7.59
N ALA A 363 13.19 4.51 8.10
CA ALA A 363 12.38 3.61 7.27
C ALA A 363 11.05 4.20 6.74
N VAL A 364 10.45 5.15 7.45
CA VAL A 364 9.10 5.69 7.14
C VAL A 364 9.16 7.17 6.76
N SER A 365 10.01 7.52 5.79
CA SER A 365 10.09 8.87 5.21
C SER A 365 8.91 9.16 4.26
N VAL A 366 7.72 9.28 4.83
CA VAL A 366 6.48 9.74 4.17
C VAL A 366 6.24 11.20 4.55
N HIS A 367 5.92 12.07 3.58
CA HIS A 367 5.68 13.49 3.83
C HIS A 367 4.40 13.69 4.67
N PRO A 368 4.39 14.51 5.75
CA PRO A 368 3.23 14.64 6.64
C PRO A 368 1.91 14.99 5.94
N LEU A 369 1.94 15.91 4.95
CA LEU A 369 0.78 16.22 4.11
C LEU A 369 0.19 14.96 3.40
N ALA A 370 1.03 14.03 2.96
CA ALA A 370 0.57 12.80 2.31
C ALA A 370 -0.09 11.84 3.32
N VAL A 371 0.36 11.84 4.58
CA VAL A 371 -0.30 11.11 5.67
C VAL A 371 -1.68 11.71 5.97
N VAL A 372 -1.77 13.03 6.13
CA VAL A 372 -3.04 13.74 6.39
C VAL A 372 -4.04 13.53 5.24
N LEU A 373 -3.61 13.68 3.99
CA LEU A 373 -4.47 13.46 2.82
C LEU A 373 -4.89 11.99 2.68
N ALA A 374 -4.01 11.03 3.00
CA ALA A 374 -4.36 9.61 3.00
C ALA A 374 -5.38 9.28 4.10
N VAL A 375 -5.23 9.83 5.32
CA VAL A 375 -6.18 9.63 6.43
C VAL A 375 -7.54 10.25 6.08
N ALA A 376 -7.57 11.47 5.52
CA ALA A 376 -8.82 12.10 5.09
C ALA A 376 -9.52 11.34 3.95
N ALA A 377 -8.78 10.89 2.94
CA ALA A 377 -9.32 10.06 1.86
C ALA A 377 -9.80 8.68 2.37
N GLY A 378 -9.04 8.04 3.26
CA GLY A 378 -9.43 6.80 3.91
C GLY A 378 -10.73 6.95 4.71
N ALA A 379 -10.82 8.00 5.54
CA ALA A 379 -12.01 8.35 6.31
C ALA A 379 -13.24 8.55 5.41
N PHE A 380 -13.08 9.26 4.29
CA PHE A 380 -14.17 9.51 3.33
C PHE A 380 -14.61 8.24 2.59
N LEU A 381 -13.69 7.34 2.22
CA LEU A 381 -14.00 6.17 1.39
C LEU A 381 -14.43 4.92 2.18
N PHE A 382 -13.89 4.71 3.39
CA PHE A 382 -14.15 3.50 4.19
C PHE A 382 -14.36 3.81 5.68
N GLY A 383 -14.72 5.05 6.03
CA GLY A 383 -14.97 5.47 7.40
C GLY A 383 -13.76 5.31 8.33
N ILE A 384 -14.05 5.05 9.60
CA ILE A 384 -13.05 4.84 10.67
C ILE A 384 -12.02 3.77 10.28
N ALA A 385 -12.45 2.69 9.60
CA ALA A 385 -11.54 1.65 9.11
C ALA A 385 -10.56 2.19 8.05
N GLY A 386 -11.02 3.00 7.11
CA GLY A 386 -10.14 3.61 6.10
C GLY A 386 -9.13 4.59 6.71
N ALA A 387 -9.54 5.36 7.72
CA ALA A 387 -8.63 6.23 8.48
C ALA A 387 -7.51 5.43 9.17
N LEU A 388 -7.87 4.31 9.82
CA LEU A 388 -6.93 3.38 10.47
C LEU A 388 -5.91 2.77 9.47
N PHE A 389 -6.36 2.36 8.28
CA PHE A 389 -5.48 1.71 7.30
C PHE A 389 -4.67 2.67 6.43
N ALA A 390 -5.02 3.96 6.37
CA ALA A 390 -4.37 4.93 5.48
C ALA A 390 -2.85 4.98 5.65
N VAL A 391 -2.37 5.11 6.89
CA VAL A 391 -0.94 5.28 7.21
C VAL A 391 -0.09 4.02 6.94
N PRO A 392 -0.49 2.79 7.38
CA PRO A 392 0.25 1.59 7.00
C PRO A 392 0.20 1.33 5.49
N VAL A 393 -0.93 1.59 4.81
CA VAL A 393 -1.04 1.38 3.36
C VAL A 393 -0.12 2.33 2.58
N ILE A 394 -0.05 3.63 2.92
CA ILE A 394 0.86 4.55 2.23
C ILE A 394 2.33 4.26 2.55
N ALA A 395 2.66 3.82 3.76
CA ALA A 395 4.01 3.40 4.13
C ALA A 395 4.46 2.18 3.31
N VAL A 396 3.64 1.13 3.25
CA VAL A 396 3.91 -0.09 2.46
C VAL A 396 4.01 0.24 0.96
N ALA A 397 3.11 1.07 0.43
CA ALA A 397 3.14 1.49 -0.97
C ALA A 397 4.42 2.27 -1.32
N ASN A 398 4.84 3.21 -0.46
CA ASN A 398 6.09 3.95 -0.60
C ASN A 398 7.31 3.00 -0.62
N THR A 399 7.39 2.04 0.31
CA THR A 399 8.46 1.02 0.31
C THR A 399 8.46 0.18 -0.97
N VAL A 400 7.30 -0.31 -1.41
CA VAL A 400 7.17 -1.13 -2.63
C VAL A 400 7.61 -0.35 -3.87
N VAL A 401 7.20 0.92 -4.00
CA VAL A 401 7.59 1.77 -5.14
C VAL A 401 9.10 2.06 -5.14
N ARG A 402 9.67 2.41 -3.98
CA ARG A 402 11.11 2.67 -3.85
C ARG A 402 11.96 1.44 -4.18
N PHE A 403 11.63 0.27 -3.62
CA PHE A 403 12.30 -0.99 -3.93
C PHE A 403 12.23 -1.32 -5.43
N LEU A 404 11.07 -1.15 -6.07
CA LEU A 404 10.91 -1.40 -7.51
C LEU A 404 11.66 -0.38 -8.39
N ALA A 405 11.93 0.83 -7.88
CA ALA A 405 12.79 1.83 -8.49
C ALA A 405 14.30 1.62 -8.23
N GLY A 406 14.67 0.75 -7.28
CA GLY A 406 16.05 0.47 -6.88
C GLY A 406 16.55 1.22 -5.63
N ASP A 407 15.67 1.96 -4.95
CA ASP A 407 15.92 2.60 -3.65
C ASP A 407 15.49 1.62 -2.53
N ASP A 408 16.34 0.66 -2.18
CA ASP A 408 16.02 -0.34 -1.15
C ASP A 408 16.35 0.17 0.27
N VAL A 409 15.31 0.69 0.91
CA VAL A 409 15.35 1.34 2.24
C VAL A 409 15.95 0.47 3.35
N PHE A 410 15.94 -0.87 3.23
CA PHE A 410 16.51 -1.77 4.25
C PHE A 410 17.86 -2.40 3.84
N ALA A 411 18.42 -2.08 2.68
CA ALA A 411 19.69 -2.68 2.22
C ALA A 411 20.86 -2.46 3.21
N GLU A 412 20.98 -1.25 3.79
CA GLU A 412 21.96 -0.96 4.85
C GLU A 412 21.79 -1.83 6.10
N ALA A 413 20.55 -2.27 6.39
CA ALA A 413 20.24 -3.09 7.56
C ALA A 413 20.51 -4.57 7.28
N ASP A 414 20.12 -5.08 6.10
CA ASP A 414 20.43 -6.44 5.68
C ASP A 414 21.95 -6.67 5.58
N GLU A 415 22.72 -5.68 5.12
CA GLU A 415 24.18 -5.76 5.02
C GLU A 415 24.85 -5.85 6.40
N LYS A 416 24.28 -5.18 7.41
CA LYS A 416 24.76 -5.23 8.80
C LYS A 416 24.39 -6.52 9.54
N ASP A 417 23.27 -7.16 9.18
CA ASP A 417 22.81 -8.42 9.76
C ASP A 417 23.38 -9.67 9.01
N ARG A 418 24.30 -9.49 8.04
CA ARG A 418 25.11 -10.60 7.50
C ARG A 418 26.11 -11.09 8.57
N PRO A 419 26.32 -12.40 8.72
CA PRO A 419 27.47 -12.91 9.47
C PRO A 419 28.78 -12.55 8.75
N ASP A 420 29.85 -12.29 9.51
CA ASP A 420 31.18 -11.89 9.01
C ASP A 420 31.93 -13.00 8.22
N ASP A 421 31.27 -14.12 7.89
CA ASP A 421 31.81 -15.26 7.15
C ASP A 421 32.26 -14.91 5.71
N ASP A 422 31.88 -13.72 5.21
CA ASP A 422 32.29 -13.15 3.92
C ASP A 422 33.55 -12.25 3.99
N GLU A 423 34.22 -12.08 5.15
CA GLU A 423 35.53 -11.41 5.15
C GLU A 423 36.53 -12.25 4.33
N PRO A 424 37.08 -11.73 3.21
CA PRO A 424 38.00 -12.50 2.38
C PRO A 424 39.22 -12.90 3.22
N PRO A 425 39.66 -14.16 3.17
CA PRO A 425 40.62 -14.71 4.13
C PRO A 425 41.86 -13.83 4.18
N ARG A 426 42.08 -13.19 5.35
CA ARG A 426 43.23 -12.31 5.56
C ARG A 426 44.48 -13.06 5.15
N HIS A 427 45.20 -12.49 4.19
CA HIS A 427 46.33 -13.16 3.59
C HIS A 427 47.54 -13.03 4.52
N ASP A 428 47.51 -13.79 5.61
CA ASP A 428 48.61 -13.96 6.54
C ASP A 428 49.86 -14.29 5.71
N PRO A 429 50.92 -13.47 5.79
CA PRO A 429 52.07 -13.61 4.90
C PRO A 429 52.74 -14.95 5.14
N ASP A 430 52.77 -15.79 4.10
CA ASP A 430 53.18 -17.19 4.17
C ASP A 430 54.52 -17.35 4.93
N PRO A 431 54.54 -18.05 6.08
CA PRO A 431 55.76 -18.23 6.87
C PRO A 431 56.84 -19.05 6.14
N SER A 432 56.54 -19.67 4.99
CA SER A 432 57.53 -20.30 4.12
C SER A 432 58.45 -19.28 3.41
N ALA A 433 57.96 -18.06 3.16
CA ALA A 433 58.67 -17.01 2.40
C ALA A 433 59.96 -16.51 3.07
N SER A 434 60.12 -16.75 4.37
CA SER A 434 61.26 -16.28 5.17
C SER A 434 62.44 -17.26 5.26
N ARG A 435 62.42 -18.39 4.53
CA ARG A 435 63.53 -19.37 4.55
C ARG A 435 64.69 -18.92 3.64
N PRO A 436 65.93 -18.75 4.16
CA PRO A 436 67.08 -18.42 3.33
C PRO A 436 67.36 -19.52 2.29
N ARG A 437 67.58 -19.14 1.03
CA ARG A 437 68.04 -20.07 -0.01
C ARG A 437 69.48 -20.50 0.29
N VAL A 438 69.66 -21.74 0.75
CA VAL A 438 70.97 -22.41 0.73
C VAL A 438 71.36 -22.63 -0.73
N ALA A 439 72.56 -22.17 -1.11
CA ALA A 439 73.05 -22.30 -2.48
C ALA A 439 73.49 -23.74 -2.78
N ALA A 440 73.07 -24.28 -3.92
CA ALA A 440 73.60 -25.53 -4.47
C ALA A 440 74.92 -25.28 -5.23
N PRO A 441 75.92 -26.17 -5.13
CA PRO A 441 77.19 -26.02 -5.84
C PRO A 441 77.06 -26.30 -7.35
N VAL A 442 77.96 -25.71 -8.15
CA VAL A 442 77.92 -25.76 -9.63
C VAL A 442 79.09 -26.56 -10.19
N ALA A 443 78.78 -27.56 -11.01
CA ALA A 443 79.64 -28.16 -12.05
C ALA A 443 78.70 -28.75 -13.14
N ALA A 444 78.67 -28.30 -14.40
CA ALA A 444 79.70 -28.17 -15.45
C ALA A 444 79.91 -29.48 -16.24
N GLY A 445 79.53 -29.53 -17.54
CA GLY A 445 79.47 -30.80 -18.28
C GLY A 445 79.22 -30.84 -19.82
N ALA A 446 79.35 -29.73 -20.57
CA ALA A 446 79.42 -29.68 -22.05
C ALA A 446 78.20 -30.18 -22.91
N PRO A 447 78.13 -29.87 -24.23
CA PRO A 447 76.95 -30.12 -25.08
C PRO A 447 77.12 -31.20 -26.17
N GLY A 448 75.99 -31.65 -26.75
CA GLY A 448 75.91 -32.54 -27.93
C GLY A 448 74.71 -32.20 -28.82
N SER A 449 74.74 -32.57 -30.11
CA SER A 449 73.91 -31.97 -31.17
C SER A 449 73.11 -32.94 -32.05
N ALA A 450 71.92 -32.49 -32.45
CA ALA A 450 71.15 -32.86 -33.67
C ALA A 450 70.64 -34.32 -33.84
N GLY A 451 69.41 -34.44 -34.36
CA GLY A 451 68.76 -35.69 -34.75
C GLY A 451 67.30 -35.45 -35.17
N GLU A 452 66.88 -36.00 -36.31
CA GLU A 452 65.58 -35.73 -36.96
C GLU A 452 64.35 -36.35 -36.25
N PRO A 453 63.15 -35.76 -36.40
CA PRO A 453 61.90 -36.41 -36.06
C PRO A 453 61.45 -37.36 -37.18
N THR A 454 61.22 -38.64 -36.84
CA THR A 454 60.66 -39.63 -37.77
C THR A 454 59.26 -40.10 -37.34
N VAL A 455 58.45 -40.44 -38.34
CA VAL A 455 57.07 -40.94 -38.32
C VAL A 455 57.06 -42.03 -39.42
N PRO A 456 56.32 -43.16 -39.37
CA PRO A 456 54.96 -43.27 -38.84
C PRO A 456 54.69 -44.55 -37.96
N PRO A 457 53.74 -45.48 -38.21
CA PRO A 457 52.64 -45.68 -37.26
C PRO A 457 52.38 -47.15 -36.83
N ALA A 458 51.30 -47.35 -36.07
CA ALA A 458 50.26 -48.39 -36.26
C ALA A 458 49.90 -49.30 -35.05
N SER A 459 48.60 -49.28 -34.72
CA SER A 459 47.71 -50.44 -34.46
C SER A 459 47.93 -51.43 -33.30
N ALA A 460 46.78 -51.83 -32.70
CA ALA A 460 46.50 -53.13 -32.06
C ALA A 460 47.20 -53.42 -30.70
N ARG A 461 46.69 -54.27 -29.79
CA ARG A 461 45.36 -54.89 -29.54
C ARG A 461 45.40 -55.51 -28.11
N SER A 462 44.28 -56.04 -27.62
CA SER A 462 44.22 -57.14 -26.61
C SER A 462 44.59 -56.75 -25.15
N THR A 463 44.21 -57.44 -24.06
CA THR A 463 43.20 -58.49 -23.77
C THR A 463 43.00 -58.62 -22.24
N PHE A 464 42.08 -59.49 -21.79
CA PHE A 464 41.86 -59.93 -20.40
C PHE A 464 41.25 -58.88 -19.44
N GLY A 465 40.56 -59.27 -18.37
CA GLY A 465 40.13 -60.62 -17.95
C GLY A 465 39.49 -60.61 -16.56
N ASP A 466 38.80 -61.71 -16.22
CA ASP A 466 38.27 -62.09 -14.90
C ASP A 466 37.27 -61.10 -14.24
N GLU A 467 36.04 -61.42 -13.82
CA GLU A 467 35.39 -62.63 -13.25
C GLU A 467 35.63 -62.86 -11.74
N GLN A 468 34.57 -63.30 -11.06
CA GLN A 468 34.38 -63.47 -9.61
C GLN A 468 34.13 -62.15 -8.84
N SER A 469 33.31 -62.11 -7.77
CA SER A 469 32.60 -63.19 -7.05
C SER A 469 31.15 -62.82 -6.69
N ARG A 470 30.32 -63.84 -6.40
CA ARG A 470 28.91 -63.71 -6.00
C ARG A 470 28.75 -63.72 -4.47
N ASP A 471 27.78 -62.97 -3.95
CA ASP A 471 26.70 -63.53 -3.09
C ASP A 471 25.51 -62.53 -3.07
N ARG A 472 24.27 -62.98 -3.28
CA ARG A 472 23.22 -63.32 -2.29
C ARG A 472 22.74 -62.13 -1.43
N SER A 473 21.43 -61.93 -1.22
CA SER A 473 20.25 -62.69 -1.69
C SER A 473 19.01 -61.79 -1.81
N ALA A 474 17.98 -62.29 -2.50
CA ALA A 474 16.69 -61.62 -2.65
C ALA A 474 15.55 -62.48 -2.07
N ARG A 475 14.54 -61.81 -1.48
CA ARG A 475 13.15 -62.31 -1.36
C ARG A 475 12.22 -61.10 -1.17
N SER A 476 11.15 -60.83 -1.93
CA SER A 476 10.22 -61.62 -2.80
C SER A 476 8.97 -62.17 -2.08
N GLY A 477 7.83 -62.06 -2.78
CA GLY A 477 6.44 -62.12 -2.29
C GLY A 477 5.73 -60.79 -2.61
N ALA A 478 4.83 -60.61 -3.59
CA ALA A 478 3.89 -61.52 -4.29
C ALA A 478 2.79 -62.07 -3.36
N VAL A 479 1.50 -62.19 -3.72
CA VAL A 479 0.76 -62.31 -5.02
C VAL A 479 -0.58 -61.52 -4.92
N GLY A 480 -1.08 -60.75 -5.91
CA GLY A 480 -1.95 -61.14 -7.06
C GLY A 480 -3.42 -60.67 -6.86
N GLY A 481 -4.37 -60.68 -7.82
CA GLY A 481 -4.40 -61.00 -9.27
C GLY A 481 -5.85 -60.93 -9.84
N SER A 482 -6.04 -60.96 -11.19
CA SER A 482 -7.33 -60.89 -11.95
C SER A 482 -8.22 -59.63 -11.77
N GLY A 483 -9.14 -59.22 -12.65
CA GLY A 483 -9.43 -59.61 -14.05
C GLY A 483 -10.79 -59.05 -14.56
N GLU A 484 -11.18 -59.12 -15.85
CA GLU A 484 -10.45 -59.48 -17.08
C GLU A 484 -11.26 -59.05 -18.38
N GLU A 485 -10.64 -58.28 -19.29
CA GLU A 485 -10.82 -58.28 -20.78
C GLU A 485 -12.13 -57.74 -21.52
N PRO A 486 -12.25 -57.67 -22.89
CA PRO A 486 -12.58 -56.38 -23.58
C PRO A 486 -13.57 -56.38 -24.80
N GLY A 487 -13.72 -55.21 -25.47
CA GLY A 487 -14.28 -55.03 -26.85
C GLY A 487 -15.40 -53.98 -26.99
N ALA A 488 -15.78 -53.44 -28.16
CA ALA A 488 -15.17 -53.37 -29.51
C ALA A 488 -15.97 -52.38 -30.44
N ALA A 489 -15.34 -51.82 -31.50
CA ALA A 489 -15.91 -50.89 -32.54
C ALA A 489 -16.55 -49.58 -31.98
N GLY A 490 -16.90 -48.51 -32.70
CA GLY A 490 -16.86 -48.05 -34.12
C GLY A 490 -17.30 -46.55 -34.15
N GLU A 491 -17.38 -45.76 -35.24
CA GLU A 491 -17.14 -45.92 -36.68
C GLU A 491 -16.97 -44.51 -37.35
N ARG A 492 -16.49 -44.48 -38.62
CA ARG A 492 -16.49 -43.43 -39.68
C ARG A 492 -17.09 -42.01 -39.46
N GLY A 493 -16.40 -41.02 -40.05
CA GLY A 493 -17.00 -40.26 -41.18
C GLY A 493 -17.00 -38.70 -41.13
N PRO A 494 -16.81 -37.95 -42.26
CA PRO A 494 -16.52 -36.50 -42.20
C PRO A 494 -17.31 -35.59 -43.20
N VAL A 495 -16.88 -34.31 -43.30
CA VAL A 495 -16.98 -33.34 -44.44
C VAL A 495 -18.03 -32.22 -44.40
N GLY A 496 -17.55 -30.97 -44.52
CA GLY A 496 -18.24 -29.82 -45.16
C GLY A 496 -19.06 -28.88 -44.25
N GLY A 497 -19.17 -27.56 -44.51
CA GLY A 497 -18.43 -26.73 -45.47
C GLY A 497 -19.05 -25.32 -45.71
N ARG A 498 -18.22 -24.35 -46.13
CA ARG A 498 -18.55 -23.04 -46.77
C ARG A 498 -19.39 -21.96 -46.02
N ARG A 499 -18.84 -20.73 -45.99
CA ARG A 499 -19.56 -19.41 -45.98
C ARG A 499 -20.14 -19.12 -47.40
N PRO A 500 -20.82 -17.98 -47.75
CA PRO A 500 -21.08 -16.71 -47.02
C PRO A 500 -22.49 -16.06 -47.26
N THR A 501 -22.59 -14.75 -46.98
CA THR A 501 -23.53 -13.71 -47.52
C THR A 501 -24.84 -13.43 -46.78
N GLY A 502 -25.33 -12.19 -46.95
CA GLY A 502 -26.75 -11.83 -46.75
C GLY A 502 -27.07 -10.87 -45.61
N GLY A 503 -27.45 -9.64 -45.98
CA GLY A 503 -28.35 -8.72 -45.26
C GLY A 503 -28.93 -7.76 -46.31
N PRO A 504 -29.62 -6.67 -45.95
CA PRO A 504 -30.35 -6.34 -44.72
C PRO A 504 -31.88 -6.41 -44.95
N ALA A 505 -32.70 -6.00 -43.98
CA ALA A 505 -34.15 -5.76 -44.17
C ALA A 505 -34.63 -4.58 -43.31
N ALA A 506 -35.62 -3.82 -43.81
CA ALA A 506 -36.22 -2.68 -43.13
C ALA A 506 -37.71 -2.49 -43.53
N SER A 507 -38.52 -2.11 -42.53
CA SER A 507 -39.92 -1.64 -42.59
C SER A 507 -40.28 -1.24 -41.14
N ASP A 508 -40.73 -0.01 -40.81
CA ASP A 508 -42.04 0.60 -41.12
C ASP A 508 -43.20 -0.23 -40.54
N GLU A 509 -44.19 0.30 -39.79
CA GLU A 509 -44.56 1.66 -39.33
C GLU A 509 -45.48 1.47 -38.06
N PRO A 510 -46.36 2.37 -37.56
CA PRO A 510 -46.32 3.84 -37.37
C PRO A 510 -46.76 4.32 -35.94
N ARG A 511 -46.64 5.64 -35.66
CA ARG A 511 -47.51 6.58 -34.87
C ARG A 511 -48.13 6.11 -33.51
N SER A 512 -48.24 6.97 -32.49
CA SER A 512 -48.88 8.31 -32.54
C SER A 512 -48.68 9.17 -31.28
N VAL A 513 -48.75 10.50 -31.44
CA VAL A 513 -49.41 11.50 -30.54
C VAL A 513 -48.85 11.67 -29.11
N ASP A 514 -48.49 12.84 -28.59
CA ASP A 514 -48.21 14.22 -29.08
C ASP A 514 -47.37 14.90 -27.93
N HIS A 515 -47.13 16.21 -27.71
CA HIS A 515 -47.70 17.49 -28.20
C HIS A 515 -46.65 18.62 -28.08
N ASP A 516 -46.99 19.78 -27.49
CA ASP A 516 -46.35 21.09 -27.76
C ASP A 516 -45.47 21.73 -26.67
N SER A 517 -44.78 22.81 -27.08
CA SER A 517 -44.02 23.76 -26.26
C SER A 517 -44.53 25.21 -26.44
N ALA A 518 -44.57 25.99 -25.36
CA ALA A 518 -44.52 27.48 -25.36
C ALA A 518 -44.17 27.94 -23.92
N ASP A 519 -43.27 28.88 -23.60
CA ASP A 519 -42.67 30.09 -24.23
C ASP A 519 -43.27 31.42 -23.69
N HIS A 520 -42.40 32.44 -23.64
CA HIS A 520 -42.56 33.82 -23.17
C HIS A 520 -42.62 34.00 -21.63
N GLY A 521 -42.02 35.05 -21.04
CA GLY A 521 -41.13 36.08 -21.59
C GLY A 521 -41.32 37.46 -20.92
N GLY A 522 -40.23 38.22 -20.72
CA GLY A 522 -40.32 39.66 -20.39
C GLY A 522 -39.45 40.17 -19.23
N ALA A 523 -38.81 41.30 -19.46
CA ALA A 523 -38.13 42.23 -18.54
C ALA A 523 -38.09 43.62 -19.25
N PRO A 524 -37.55 44.72 -18.69
CA PRO A 524 -37.10 45.00 -17.31
C PRO A 524 -37.80 46.27 -16.73
N ALA A 525 -37.29 46.82 -15.62
CA ALA A 525 -37.56 48.20 -15.20
C ALA A 525 -36.36 48.80 -14.42
N ASP A 526 -36.06 50.08 -14.66
CA ASP A 526 -35.06 50.90 -13.96
C ASP A 526 -35.67 51.69 -12.78
N GLY A 527 -34.83 52.33 -11.95
CA GLY A 527 -35.24 53.59 -11.28
C GLY A 527 -34.70 53.82 -9.88
N ALA A 528 -33.62 54.57 -9.79
CA ALA A 528 -32.94 55.01 -8.57
C ALA A 528 -33.82 55.71 -7.50
N ASP A 529 -33.39 55.60 -6.25
CA ASP A 529 -33.23 56.76 -5.35
C ASP A 529 -31.99 56.55 -4.46
N GLY A 530 -31.48 57.58 -3.78
CA GLY A 530 -30.26 57.44 -2.97
C GLY A 530 -29.94 58.60 -2.02
N ARG A 531 -29.05 58.35 -1.06
CA ARG A 531 -28.41 59.39 -0.23
C ARG A 531 -27.08 58.93 0.37
N SER A 532 -26.25 59.90 0.71
CA SER A 532 -24.94 59.79 1.35
C SER A 532 -25.04 59.60 2.87
N ASP A 533 -23.95 59.16 3.50
CA ASP A 533 -23.09 60.07 4.28
C ASP A 533 -21.72 59.44 4.62
N ASP A 534 -20.81 60.26 5.15
CA ASP A 534 -19.37 60.03 5.28
C ASP A 534 -18.92 59.21 6.51
N GLY A 535 -17.65 58.79 6.50
CA GLY A 535 -16.84 58.77 7.72
C GLY A 535 -16.15 57.45 8.08
N PRO A 536 -14.82 57.33 7.91
CA PRO A 536 -14.02 56.22 8.45
C PRO A 536 -13.24 56.64 9.70
N GLU A 537 -13.13 55.75 10.70
CA GLU A 537 -12.05 55.78 11.69
C GLU A 537 -11.32 54.44 11.78
N ARG A 538 -10.03 54.53 12.12
CA ARG A 538 -9.16 53.38 12.42
C ARG A 538 -8.84 53.39 13.91
N ARG A 539 -8.65 52.21 14.51
CA ARG A 539 -7.61 51.96 15.51
C ARG A 539 -7.24 50.48 15.54
#